data_AF-A0A9E4B434-F1
#
_entry.id   AF-A0A9E4B434-F1
#
_cell.length_a   1.000
_cell.length_b   1.000
_cell.length_c   1.000
_cell.angle_alpha   90.00
_cell.angle_beta   90.00
_cell.angle_gamma   90.00
#
_symmetry.space_group_name_H-M   'P 1'
#
loop_
_entity.id
_entity.type
_entity.pdbx_description
1 polymer ?
#
loop_
_entity_poly.entity_id
_entity_poly.type
_entity_poly.pdbx_seq_one_letter_code
_entity_poly.pdbx_strand_id
1 'polypeptide(L)' 'KGDINENEASVWIGKKAIESVWLDGTLDELRILNIAITEEQIQADMEGIAFAVEVAGKLTTTWGRIKSDARR' A
#
# COMPACT_ATOMS: atom_id res chain seq x y z
N LYS A 1 20.07 6.87 -22.05
CA LYS A 1 18.77 7.52 -21.72
C LYS A 1 17.69 6.64 -22.33
N GLY A 2 16.77 6.10 -21.53
CA GLY A 2 15.67 5.25 -22.04
C GLY A 2 14.44 6.12 -22.33
N ASP A 3 13.72 5.80 -23.40
CA ASP A 3 12.48 6.48 -23.76
C ASP A 3 11.30 5.84 -23.04
N ILE A 4 10.36 6.66 -22.56
CA ILE A 4 9.09 6.19 -22.00
C ILE A 4 8.12 6.06 -23.16
N ASN A 5 7.79 4.81 -23.52
CA ASN A 5 6.78 4.52 -24.52
C ASN A 5 5.42 4.28 -23.85
N GLU A 6 4.36 4.79 -24.44
CA GLU A 6 2.99 4.51 -23.98
C GLU A 6 2.66 3.03 -24.20
N ASN A 7 1.93 2.45 -23.25
CA ASN A 7 1.46 1.07 -23.31
C ASN A 7 -0.07 1.07 -23.27
N GLU A 8 -0.69 0.49 -24.29
CA GLU A 8 -2.15 0.31 -24.36
C GLU A 8 -2.62 -0.98 -23.66
N ALA A 9 -1.70 -1.89 -23.33
CA ALA A 9 -2.05 -3.13 -22.65
C ALA A 9 -2.38 -2.89 -21.18
N SER A 10 -3.36 -3.64 -20.66
CA SER A 10 -3.75 -3.57 -19.25
C SER A 10 -2.58 -3.91 -18.33
N VAL A 11 -2.43 -3.12 -17.26
CA VAL A 11 -1.52 -3.44 -16.16
C VAL A 11 -2.18 -4.50 -15.29
N TRP A 12 -1.48 -5.62 -15.10
CA TRP A 12 -1.90 -6.71 -14.21
C TRP A 12 -0.95 -6.79 -13.02
N ILE A 13 -1.50 -6.81 -11.81
CA ILE A 13 -0.74 -7.01 -10.56
C ILE A 13 -1.14 -8.37 -10.00
N GLY A 14 -0.16 -9.20 -9.64
CA GLY A 14 -0.42 -10.55 -9.10
C GLY A 14 -0.96 -11.54 -10.15
N LYS A 15 -0.73 -11.30 -11.44
CA LYS A 15 -1.16 -12.19 -12.53
C LYS A 15 -0.12 -12.23 -13.65
N LYS A 16 0.08 -13.41 -14.23
CA LYS A 16 0.90 -13.57 -15.43
C LYS A 16 0.13 -13.11 -16.67
N ALA A 17 0.68 -12.18 -17.45
CA ALA A 17 -0.06 -11.43 -18.48
C ALA A 17 -0.86 -12.30 -19.49
N ILE A 18 -0.31 -13.43 -19.95
CA ILE A 18 -0.90 -14.26 -21.02
C ILE A 18 -1.61 -15.51 -20.45
N GLU A 19 -1.28 -15.92 -19.24
CA GLU A 19 -1.77 -17.18 -18.66
C GLU A 19 -2.79 -16.92 -17.54
N SER A 20 -3.66 -17.88 -17.30
CA SER A 20 -4.62 -17.84 -16.18
C SER A 20 -3.96 -18.23 -14.85
N VAL A 21 -2.76 -17.69 -14.59
CA VAL A 21 -1.99 -17.94 -13.37
C VAL A 21 -2.01 -16.68 -12.52
N TRP A 22 -2.44 -16.84 -11.27
CA TRP A 22 -2.57 -15.79 -10.28
C TRP A 22 -1.62 -16.03 -9.11
N LEU A 23 -1.22 -14.97 -8.44
CA LEU A 23 -0.51 -15.04 -7.18
C LEU A 23 -1.38 -15.80 -6.17
N ASP A 24 -0.81 -16.84 -5.56
CA ASP A 24 -1.37 -17.53 -4.41
C ASP A 24 -0.65 -17.01 -3.15
N GLY A 25 -1.20 -15.94 -2.56
CA GLY A 25 -0.59 -15.23 -1.44
C GLY A 25 -1.15 -13.82 -1.27
N THR A 26 -0.58 -13.07 -0.33
CA THR A 26 -0.98 -11.68 -0.05
C THR A 26 0.04 -10.68 -0.57
N LEU A 27 -0.44 -9.62 -1.19
CA LEU A 27 0.34 -8.41 -1.46
C LEU A 27 -0.05 -7.36 -0.43
N ASP A 28 0.93 -6.65 0.08
CA ASP A 28 0.73 -5.48 0.93
C ASP A 28 1.63 -4.34 0.45
N GLU A 29 1.25 -3.11 0.82
CA GLU A 29 2.04 -1.88 0.62
C GLU A 29 2.47 -1.59 -0.84
N LEU A 30 1.63 -1.97 -1.82
CA LEU A 30 1.86 -1.67 -3.24
C LEU A 30 1.66 -0.19 -3.57
N ARG A 31 2.63 0.42 -4.25
CA ARG A 31 2.56 1.80 -4.77
C ARG A 31 2.93 1.86 -6.25
N ILE A 32 2.14 2.57 -7.06
CA ILE A 32 2.44 2.92 -8.44
C ILE A 32 2.59 4.44 -8.52
N LEU A 33 3.72 4.91 -9.04
CA LEU A 33 4.08 6.32 -9.09
C LEU A 33 4.27 6.76 -10.55
N ASN A 34 3.79 7.94 -10.88
CA ASN A 34 4.03 8.61 -12.17
C ASN A 34 5.23 9.56 -12.12
N ILE A 35 6.00 9.52 -11.03
CA ILE A 35 7.19 10.34 -10.80
C ILE A 35 8.33 9.45 -10.32
N ALA A 36 9.56 9.87 -10.60
CA ALA A 36 10.73 9.32 -9.95
C ALA A 36 10.84 9.89 -8.53
N ILE A 37 11.08 9.03 -7.55
CA ILE A 37 11.35 9.40 -6.16
C ILE A 37 12.82 9.18 -5.82
N THR A 38 13.33 9.90 -4.83
CA THR A 38 14.72 9.78 -4.38
C THR A 38 14.92 8.58 -3.46
N GLU A 39 16.18 8.25 -3.17
CA GLU A 39 16.52 7.17 -2.24
C GLU A 39 15.97 7.43 -0.84
N GLU A 40 16.05 8.68 -0.35
CA GLU A 40 15.53 9.08 0.96
C GLU A 40 14.00 8.92 1.02
N GLN A 41 13.30 9.21 -0.08
CA GLN A 41 11.86 9.02 -0.19
C GLN A 41 11.47 7.54 -0.20
N ILE A 42 12.27 6.68 -0.86
CA ILE A 42 12.09 5.23 -0.82
C ILE A 42 12.27 4.72 0.62
N GLN A 43 13.33 5.14 1.31
CA GLN A 43 13.58 4.74 2.69
C GLN A 43 12.45 5.17 3.63
N ALA A 44 11.97 6.41 3.50
CA ALA A 44 10.82 6.90 4.27
C ALA A 44 9.54 6.10 3.99
N ASP A 45 9.30 5.70 2.74
CA ASP A 45 8.17 4.84 2.37
C ASP A 45 8.30 3.43 2.96
N MET A 46 9.51 2.89 3.10
CA MET A 46 9.77 1.57 3.68
C MET A 46 9.69 1.52 5.22
N GLU A 47 10.00 2.62 5.90
CA GLU A 47 10.03 2.68 7.37
C GLU A 47 8.63 2.80 7.98
N GLY A 48 7.63 3.24 7.21
CA GLY A 48 6.26 3.39 7.68
C GLY A 48 5.43 2.13 7.51
N ILE A 49 4.63 1.77 8.52
CA ILE A 49 3.49 0.86 8.29
C ILE A 49 2.41 1.68 7.58
N ALA A 50 2.16 1.37 6.30
CA ALA A 50 1.10 2.02 5.54
C ALA A 50 -0.25 1.38 5.89
N PHE A 51 -0.80 1.74 7.05
CA PHE A 51 -2.14 1.26 7.40
C PHE A 51 -3.16 1.78 6.38
N ALA A 52 -3.98 0.88 5.81
CA ALA A 52 -5.07 1.24 4.93
C ALA A 52 -6.08 2.23 5.56
N VAL A 53 -6.07 2.38 6.89
CA VAL A 53 -6.81 3.41 7.64
C VAL A 53 -6.02 3.86 8.87
N GLU A 54 -6.28 5.08 9.32
CA GLU A 54 -5.85 5.60 10.63
C GLU A 54 -6.18 4.63 11.77
N VAL A 55 -5.18 4.28 12.59
CA VAL A 55 -5.36 3.37 13.74
C VAL A 55 -6.38 3.93 14.74
N ALA A 56 -6.45 5.26 14.90
CA ALA A 56 -7.46 5.92 15.73
C ALA A 56 -8.90 5.75 15.21
N GLY A 57 -9.07 5.50 13.91
CA GLY A 57 -10.36 5.28 13.26
C GLY A 57 -10.89 3.84 13.35
N LYS A 58 -10.14 2.91 13.94
CA LYS A 58 -10.61 1.53 14.14
C LYS A 58 -11.58 1.46 15.33
N LEU A 59 -12.60 0.61 15.22
CA LEU A 59 -13.56 0.36 16.30
C LEU A 59 -12.85 -0.08 17.59
N THR A 60 -11.89 -0.99 17.50
CA THR A 60 -11.16 -1.53 18.66
C THR A 60 -10.45 -0.44 19.48
N THR A 61 -9.76 0.48 18.81
CA THR A 61 -9.04 1.59 19.46
C THR A 61 -10.00 2.67 19.97
N THR A 62 -11.08 2.94 19.25
CA THR A 62 -12.16 3.84 19.71
C THR A 62 -12.77 3.34 21.02
N TRP A 63 -13.14 2.06 21.09
CA TRP A 63 -13.69 1.44 22.30
C TRP A 63 -12.67 1.38 23.45
N GLY A 64 -11.41 1.08 23.14
CA GLY A 64 -10.33 1.15 24.11
C GLY A 64 -10.21 2.54 24.73
N ARG A 65 -10.27 3.59 23.92
CA ARG A 65 -10.20 4.99 24.39
C ARG A 65 -11.40 5.36 25.25
N ILE A 66 -12.63 5.10 24.79
CA ILE A 66 -13.87 5.38 25.55
C ILE A 66 -13.82 4.73 26.94
N LYS A 67 -13.42 3.46 27.01
CA LYS A 67 -13.36 2.72 28.28
C LYS A 67 -12.26 3.23 29.21
N SER A 68 -11.17 3.73 28.65
CA SER A 68 -10.07 4.33 29.41
C SER A 68 -10.47 5.69 29.98
N ASP A 69 -11.14 6.52 29.19
CA ASP A 69 -11.65 7.82 29.60
C ASP A 69 -12.74 7.68 30.67
N ALA A 70 -13.64 6.70 30.54
CA ALA A 70 -14.68 6.42 31.52
C ALA A 70 -14.16 5.86 32.87
N ARG A 71 -12.86 5.53 32.97
CA ARG A 71 -12.21 5.05 34.19
C ARG A 71 -11.42 6.14 34.93
N ARG A 72 -11.29 7.34 34.36
CA ARG A 72 -10.77 8.53 35.03
C ARG A 72 -11.90 9.30 35.70
#